data_AF-L8HAY4-F1
#
_entry.id   AF-L8HAY4-F1
#
_cell.length_a   1.000
_cell.length_b   1.000
_cell.length_c   1.000
_cell.angle_alpha   90.00
_cell.angle_beta   90.00
_cell.angle_gamma   90.00
#
_symmetry.space_group_name_H-M   'P 1'
#
loop_
_entity.id
_entity.type
_entity.pdbx_description
1 polymer ?
#
loop_
_entity_poly.entity_id
_entity_poly.type
_entity_poly.pdbx_seq_one_letter_code
_entity_poly.pdbx_strand_id
1 'polypeptide(L)' 'ASGARNQYADYIEEAEGLDKIEQLQVHQNIDIYEKAVKILENYFAAEEDDQNLAPNVDPNQTAFTFGAPSGLPKEGFNF' A
#
# COMPACT_ATOMS: atom_id res chain seq x y z
N ALA A 1 7.31 -15.81 -2.67
CA ALA A 1 7.24 -15.82 -1.20
C ALA A 1 6.41 -14.61 -0.82
N SER A 2 5.23 -14.80 -0.23
CA SER A 2 4.37 -13.69 0.19
C SER A 2 5.19 -12.78 1.10
N GLY A 3 5.33 -11.51 0.72
CA GLY A 3 5.94 -10.49 1.58
C GLY A 3 5.11 -10.42 2.86
N ALA A 4 5.59 -11.07 3.91
CA ALA A 4 4.88 -11.09 5.18
C ALA A 4 4.96 -9.68 5.77
N ARG A 5 3.78 -9.06 5.96
CA ARG A 5 3.62 -7.80 6.69
C ARG A 5 4.34 -7.89 8.04
N ASN A 6 5.06 -6.84 8.42
CA ASN A 6 5.78 -6.82 9.70
C ASN A 6 4.78 -6.64 10.84
N GLN A 7 4.46 -7.73 11.55
CA GLN A 7 3.54 -7.71 12.71
C GLN A 7 3.89 -6.67 13.78
N TYR A 8 5.16 -6.29 13.90
CA TYR A 8 5.58 -5.26 14.86
C TYR A 8 5.28 -3.85 14.34
N ALA A 9 5.30 -3.65 13.03
CA ALA A 9 4.84 -2.40 12.41
C ALA A 9 3.32 -2.24 12.61
N ASP A 10 2.55 -3.33 12.46
CA ASP A 10 1.10 -3.34 12.77
C ASP A 10 0.83 -2.90 14.21
N TYR A 11 1.52 -3.49 15.19
CA TYR A 11 1.35 -3.10 16.59
C TYR A 11 1.75 -1.64 16.89
N ILE A 12 2.72 -1.10 16.15
CA ILE A 12 3.11 0.32 16.28
C ILE A 12 2.01 1.21 15.70
N GLU A 13 1.42 0.85 14.56
CA GLU A 13 0.33 1.57 13.92
C GLU A 13 -0.95 1.56 14.81
N GLU A 14 -1.34 0.39 15.31
CA GLU A 14 -2.48 0.23 16.24
C GLU A 14 -2.33 1.05 17.54
N ALA A 15 -1.10 1.35 17.94
CA ALA A 15 -0.78 2.15 19.12
C ALA A 15 -0.61 3.66 18.81
N GLU A 16 -1.03 4.12 17.63
CA GLU A 16 -0.84 5.50 17.13
C GLU A 16 0.65 5.91 17.11
N GLY A 17 1.54 4.93 16.98
CA GLY A 17 2.98 5.14 16.99
C GLY A 17 3.51 5.68 15.67
N LEU A 18 2.91 5.27 14.55
CA LEU A 18 3.27 5.76 13.21
C LEU A 18 3.09 7.29 13.13
N ASP A 19 1.90 7.80 13.46
CA ASP A 19 1.61 9.25 13.49
C ASP A 19 2.62 10.04 14.34
N LYS A 20 3.03 9.49 15.48
CA LYS A 20 4.02 10.11 16.36
C LYS A 20 5.40 10.12 15.73
N ILE A 21 5.79 9.05 15.04
CA ILE A 21 7.08 8.97 14.33
C ILE A 21 7.09 9.94 13.15
N GLU A 22 5.97 10.11 12.43
CA GLU A 22 5.85 11.11 11.36
C GLU A 22 6.00 12.54 11.87
N GLN A 23 5.40 12.88 13.02
CA GLN A 23 5.58 14.19 13.65
C GLN A 23 7.05 14.48 13.99
N LEU A 24 7.88 13.46 14.23
CA LEU A 24 9.31 13.65 14.48
C LEU A 24 10.08 14.08 13.23
N GLN A 25 9.50 14.00 12.02
CA GLN A 25 10.12 14.51 10.80
C GLN A 25 10.21 16.05 10.77
N VAL A 26 9.47 16.77 11.62
CA VAL A 26 9.57 18.23 11.74
C VAL A 26 10.27 18.67 13.03
N HIS A 27 10.88 17.74 13.75
CA HIS A 27 11.56 18.02 15.01
C HIS A 27 12.86 18.81 14.78
N GLN A 28 13.13 19.82 15.62
CA GLN A 28 14.28 20.74 15.45
C GLN A 28 15.64 20.06 15.66
N ASN A 29 15.67 18.96 16.40
CA ASN A 29 16.87 18.16 16.59
C ASN A 29 17.09 17.25 15.35
N ILE A 30 18.19 17.50 14.64
CA ILE A 30 18.58 16.78 13.42
C ILE A 30 18.70 15.27 13.68
N ASP A 31 19.25 14.85 14.82
CA ASP A 31 19.41 13.42 15.13
C ASP A 31 18.07 12.71 15.28
N ILE A 32 17.05 13.41 15.80
CA ILE A 32 15.69 12.88 15.96
C ILE A 32 15.01 12.76 14.59
N TYR A 33 15.11 13.81 13.77
CA TYR A 33 14.65 13.81 12.39
C TYR A 33 15.24 12.63 11.59
N GLU A 34 16.57 12.49 11.60
CA GLU A 34 17.26 11.44 10.85
C GLU A 34 16.86 10.04 11.30
N LYS A 35 16.65 9.84 12.61
CA LYS A 35 16.17 8.55 13.14
C LYS A 35 14.75 8.27 12.71
N ALA A 36 13.86 9.26 12.74
CA ALA A 36 12.48 9.11 12.30
C ALA A 36 12.41 8.74 10.81
N VAL A 37 13.15 9.45 9.95
CA VAL A 37 13.25 9.14 8.51
C VAL A 37 13.71 7.71 8.28
N LYS A 38 14.81 7.28 8.93
CA LYS A 38 15.32 5.91 8.79
C LYS A 38 14.31 4.86 9.24
N ILE A 39 13.52 5.11 10.28
CA ILE A 39 12.48 4.17 10.72
C ILE A 39 11.38 4.06 9.67
N LEU A 40 10.90 5.20 9.16
CA LEU A 40 9.85 5.25 8.14
C LEU A 40 10.29 4.56 6.85
N GLU A 41 11.50 4.85 6.35
CA GLU A 41 12.03 4.25 5.12
C GLU A 41 12.21 2.73 5.22
N ASN A 42 12.67 2.22 6.36
CA ASN A 42 13.01 0.79 6.48
C ASN A 42 11.80 -0.10 6.79
N TYR A 43 10.76 0.44 7.42
CA TYR A 43 9.67 -0.37 7.95
C TYR A 43 8.27 0.04 7.46
N PHE A 44 8.11 1.24 6.90
CA PHE A 44 6.80 1.79 6.52
C PHE A 44 6.74 2.29 5.05
N ALA A 45 7.87 2.49 4.36
CA ALA A 45 7.90 3.02 2.99
C ALA A 45 7.62 1.98 1.88
N ALA A 46 7.30 0.73 2.22
CA ALA A 46 7.22 -0.38 1.26
C ALA A 46 5.81 -0.97 1.03
N GLU A 47 4.74 -0.37 1.59
CA GLU A 47 3.37 -0.91 1.45
C GLU A 47 2.49 -0.22 0.38
N GLU A 48 3.02 0.70 -0.44
CA GLU A 48 2.31 1.18 -1.64
C GLU A 48 2.53 0.30 -2.89
N ASP A 49 3.31 -0.78 -2.78
CA ASP A 49 3.49 -1.75 -3.86
C ASP A 49 2.50 -2.92 -3.65
N ASP A 50 1.23 -2.58 -3.40
CA ASP A 50 0.10 -3.51 -3.53
C ASP A 50 -0.05 -3.85 -5.01
N GLN A 51 0.85 -4.75 -5.46
CA GLN A 51 0.94 -5.36 -6.78
C GLN A 51 -0.26 -6.30 -7.06
N ASN A 52 -1.47 -5.83 -6.80
CA ASN A 52 -2.72 -6.55 -7.04
C ASN A 52 -3.85 -5.69 -7.62
N LEU A 53 -3.58 -4.45 -8.01
CA LEU A 53 -4.52 -3.64 -8.80
C LEU A 53 -4.41 -3.89 -10.31
N ALA A 54 -3.46 -4.71 -10.78
CA ALA A 54 -3.41 -5.09 -12.18
C ALA A 54 -4.58 -6.07 -12.48
N PRO A 55 -5.55 -5.71 -13.34
CA PRO A 55 -6.57 -6.67 -13.75
C PRO A 55 -5.88 -7.86 -14.41
N ASN A 56 -6.36 -9.07 -14.09
CA ASN A 56 -5.86 -10.29 -14.72
C ASN A 56 -6.17 -10.24 -16.22
N VAL A 57 -5.18 -9.89 -17.03
CA VAL A 57 -5.29 -9.82 -18.49
C VAL A 57 -5.02 -11.22 -19.03
N ASP A 58 -6.08 -11.95 -19.40
CA ASP A 58 -5.91 -13.19 -20.15
C ASP A 58 -5.38 -12.83 -21.55
N PRO A 59 -4.19 -13.32 -21.96
CA PRO A 59 -3.60 -12.98 -23.25
C PRO A 59 -4.42 -13.45 -24.47
N ASN A 60 -5.47 -14.27 -24.27
CA ASN A 60 -6.41 -14.68 -25.31
C ASN A 60 -7.74 -13.89 -25.28
N GLN A 61 -7.95 -13.00 -24.31
CA GLN A 61 -9.17 -12.20 -24.21
C GLN A 61 -8.84 -10.71 -24.35
N THR A 62 -9.21 -10.12 -25.49
CA THR A 62 -9.04 -8.70 -25.81
C THR A 62 -9.96 -7.77 -24.99
N ALA A 63 -10.59 -8.27 -23.91
CA ALA A 63 -11.61 -7.55 -23.14
C ALA A 63 -11.33 -7.58 -21.63
N PHE A 64 -11.16 -6.39 -21.03
CA PHE A 64 -11.03 -6.22 -19.59
C PHE A 64 -12.38 -6.52 -18.90
N THR A 65 -12.45 -7.62 -18.15
CA THR A 65 -13.65 -7.97 -17.38
C THR A 65 -13.54 -7.39 -15.97
N PHE A 66 -14.21 -6.27 -15.71
CA PHE A 66 -14.45 -5.81 -14.34
C PHE A 66 -15.52 -6.70 -13.70
N GLY A 67 -15.21 -7.32 -12.56
CA GLY A 67 -16.14 -8.16 -11.81
C GLY A 67 -17.26 -7.33 -11.18
N ALA A 68 -18.26 -6.96 -11.98
CA ALA A 68 -19.48 -6.34 -11.47
C ALA A 68 -20.35 -7.39 -10.74
N PRO A 69 -21.02 -7.03 -9.64
CA PRO A 69 -21.98 -7.91 -8.97
C PRO A 69 -23.05 -8.36 -9.97
N SER A 70 -23.38 -9.65 -9.90
CA SER A 70 -24.25 -10.36 -10.84
C SER A 70 -25.61 -9.66 -10.97
N GLY A 71 -25.86 -8.98 -12.09
CA GLY A 71 -27.19 -8.40 -12.34
C GLY A 71 -27.32 -7.31 -13.42
N LEU A 72 -26.23 -6.80 -14.00
CA LEU A 72 -26.32 -5.76 -15.04
C LEU A 72 -25.81 -6.28 -16.40
N PRO A 73 -26.41 -5.85 -17.54
CA PRO A 73 -26.01 -6.30 -18.86
C PRO A 73 -24.55 -5.94 -19.13
N LYS A 74 -23.75 -6.93 -19.55
CA LYS A 74 -22.38 -6.73 -20.04
C LYS A 74 -22.43 -6.02 -21.39
N GLU A 75 -22.59 -4.70 -21.39
CA GLU A 75 -22.32 -3.88 -22.57
C GLU A 75 -20.83 -3.52 -22.53
N GLY A 76 -20.04 -4.24 -23.32
CA GLY A 76 -18.59 -4.03 -23.43
C GLY A 76 -18.30 -2.74 -24.17
N PHE A 77 -17.53 -1.84 -23.55
CA PHE A 77 -16.97 -0.68 -24.23
C PHE A 77 -15.77 -1.13 -25.08
N ASN A 78 -15.86 -0.95 -26.41
CA ASN A 78 -14.72 -1.04 -27.32
C ASN A 78 -14.15 0.37 -27.55
N PHE A 79 -12.84 0.52 -27.39
CA PHE A 79 -12.07 1.66 -27.90
C PHE A 79 -11.36 1.27 -29.20
#